data_AF-A0A915YR59-F1
#
_entry.id   AF-A0A915YR59-F1
#
_cell.length_a   1.000
_cell.length_b   1.000
_cell.length_c   1.000
_cell.angle_alpha   90.00
_cell.angle_beta   90.00
_cell.angle_gamma   90.00
#
_symmetry.space_group_name_H-M   'P 1'
#
loop_
_entity.id
_entity.type
_entity.pdbx_description
1 polymer ?
#
loop_
_entity_poly.entity_id
_entity_poly.type
_entity_poly.pdbx_seq_one_letter_code
_entity_poly.pdbx_strand_id
1 'polypeptide(L)'
;MLSLRRSERLCEIRKEESPNKNVKKEEKKEGKEREETCSTNKKRKRKDIKPNKKDKEVKRTKENYTKKKAAKSEDGETKLENKPERVEKKSRKTKITQDMFAKRLSNITKYVGAHVSISGGVQNAITNSLFIGGNAFAVFLRNQRRWTAPPLDPKNIEAFRENCLQHNYASKFILPHGSYLINLGNPDQEKREKSYQAFLEDLRRCELLGLTLYNFHPGSTVGNCTKEQSIQHIANCINRALKETSNVTCVIENMAGSGNIIGSRFEELADIISRVDDKNRVGVCIDTCHAFAAGYDLRTNKAYEETMQEFSRHIGFQYLRGMHLNDSETELGSLRDRHANIGKGHIGLEAFRLIMNDDRLNEIPLILETPIGPDDELSDYHKEIELLYGLIGKKSPITTNCVKTHITEKNKAKRKSKKSK
;
A
#
# COMPACT_ATOMS: atom_id res chain seq x y z
N MET A 1 -17.70 -35.08 37.04
CA MET A 1 -16.65 -35.67 37.90
C MET A 1 -15.78 -36.56 37.04
N LEU A 2 -14.45 -36.59 37.25
CA LEU A 2 -13.50 -37.62 36.78
C LEU A 2 -13.39 -37.82 35.23
N SER A 3 -12.25 -38.16 34.64
CA SER A 3 -10.88 -38.31 35.16
C SER A 3 -9.86 -37.80 34.13
N LEU A 4 -8.72 -37.29 34.59
CA LEU A 4 -7.52 -37.20 33.75
C LEU A 4 -6.93 -38.60 33.51
N ARG A 5 -6.13 -38.74 32.44
CA ARG A 5 -4.83 -39.45 32.47
C ARG A 5 -3.97 -39.07 31.26
N ARG A 6 -2.68 -38.81 31.50
CA ARG A 6 -1.64 -38.69 30.46
C ARG A 6 -1.26 -40.08 29.92
N SER A 7 -0.67 -40.11 28.74
CA SER A 7 0.15 -41.24 28.26
C SER A 7 1.29 -40.71 27.39
N GLU A 8 2.42 -40.37 28.00
CA GLU A 8 3.67 -40.11 27.30
C GLU A 8 4.28 -41.45 26.83
N ARG A 9 4.91 -41.49 25.66
CA ARG A 9 5.90 -42.52 25.31
C ARG A 9 7.09 -41.87 24.60
N LEU A 10 8.28 -42.28 25.04
CA LEU A 10 9.58 -41.97 24.47
C LEU A 10 10.04 -43.12 23.56
N CYS A 11 11.28 -42.99 23.08
CA CYS A 11 12.04 -43.95 22.26
C CYS A 11 11.70 -43.92 20.75
N GLU A 12 12.68 -44.01 19.83
CA GLU A 12 14.13 -44.21 20.04
C GLU A 12 15.01 -43.63 18.93
N ILE A 13 16.30 -43.50 19.22
CA ILE A 13 17.34 -43.01 18.30
C ILE A 13 17.93 -44.20 17.53
N ARG A 14 18.25 -44.00 16.23
CA ARG A 14 19.29 -44.79 15.56
C ARG A 14 20.32 -43.88 14.90
N LYS A 15 21.59 -44.25 15.06
CA LYS A 15 22.74 -43.79 14.29
C LYS A 15 23.20 -44.96 13.41
N GLU A 16 23.77 -44.64 12.26
CA GLU A 16 24.89 -45.32 11.57
C GLU A 16 25.07 -44.56 10.25
N GLU A 17 26.11 -43.74 10.09
CA GLU A 17 27.52 -44.07 9.75
C GLU A 17 27.77 -44.11 8.22
N SER A 18 29.03 -43.89 7.83
CA SER A 18 29.41 -43.57 6.44
C SER A 18 30.72 -44.24 6.03
N PRO A 19 30.78 -44.87 4.84
CA PRO A 19 32.04 -45.18 4.16
C PRO A 19 32.58 -43.96 3.40
N ASN A 20 33.84 -44.03 2.94
CA ASN A 20 34.65 -42.84 2.67
C ASN A 20 35.48 -42.98 1.36
N LYS A 21 35.76 -41.84 0.70
CA LYS A 21 36.78 -41.62 -0.35
C LYS A 21 36.75 -42.49 -1.63
N ASN A 22 36.88 -41.80 -2.77
CA ASN A 22 38.16 -41.90 -3.48
C ASN A 22 38.53 -40.60 -4.21
N VAL A 23 39.80 -40.46 -4.60
CA VAL A 23 40.42 -39.20 -5.02
C VAL A 23 41.05 -39.30 -6.41
N LYS A 24 40.95 -38.24 -7.21
CA LYS A 24 42.01 -37.85 -8.16
C LYS A 24 42.21 -36.34 -8.22
N LYS A 25 43.47 -35.92 -8.10
CA LYS A 25 44.00 -34.67 -8.66
C LYS A 25 44.66 -35.00 -10.00
N GLU A 26 44.77 -34.02 -10.88
CA GLU A 26 45.89 -33.91 -11.84
C GLU A 26 46.18 -32.42 -12.08
N GLU A 27 47.40 -32.09 -12.51
CA GLU A 27 47.91 -30.70 -12.52
C GLU A 27 48.30 -30.21 -13.93
N LYS A 28 48.35 -28.88 -14.06
CA LYS A 28 49.13 -28.04 -15.01
C LYS A 28 49.75 -28.69 -16.27
N LYS A 29 49.60 -27.98 -17.38
CA LYS A 29 50.75 -27.65 -18.25
C LYS A 29 50.59 -26.32 -18.99
N GLU A 30 51.71 -25.81 -19.51
CA GLU A 30 51.89 -24.46 -20.04
C GLU A 30 52.20 -24.48 -21.55
N GLY A 31 52.05 -23.32 -22.22
CA GLY A 31 52.50 -23.04 -23.59
C GLY A 31 51.52 -22.10 -24.31
N LYS A 32 51.79 -20.81 -24.57
CA LYS A 32 52.86 -20.11 -25.33
C LYS A 32 52.66 -20.08 -26.86
N GLU A 33 52.73 -18.85 -27.39
CA GLU A 33 53.16 -18.45 -28.75
C GLU A 33 52.17 -18.74 -29.91
N ARG A 34 51.95 -17.90 -30.93
CA ARG A 34 52.46 -16.56 -31.39
C ARG A 34 51.29 -15.81 -32.10
N GLU A 35 51.26 -14.47 -32.21
CA GLU A 35 51.78 -13.62 -33.31
C GLU A 35 51.62 -14.19 -34.74
N GLU A 36 51.11 -13.50 -35.77
CA GLU A 36 50.42 -12.18 -35.86
C GLU A 36 48.91 -12.40 -36.23
N THR A 37 48.14 -11.71 -37.10
CA THR A 37 48.19 -10.51 -37.99
C THR A 37 46.71 -10.07 -38.23
N CYS A 38 46.29 -8.91 -38.76
CA CYS A 38 46.92 -7.69 -39.29
C CYS A 38 45.94 -6.49 -39.09
N SER A 39 46.16 -5.34 -39.75
CA SER A 39 45.26 -4.17 -39.71
C SER A 39 43.97 -4.31 -40.54
N THR A 40 42.92 -3.52 -40.27
CA THR A 40 42.73 -2.27 -41.03
C THR A 40 41.92 -1.20 -40.28
N ASN A 41 42.28 0.07 -40.48
CA ASN A 41 41.60 1.23 -39.91
C ASN A 41 40.26 1.54 -40.60
N LYS A 42 39.20 1.82 -39.81
CA LYS A 42 38.20 2.86 -40.18
C LYS A 42 37.41 3.42 -38.99
N LYS A 43 37.94 4.49 -38.38
CA LYS A 43 37.21 5.36 -37.44
C LYS A 43 35.93 5.89 -38.10
N ARG A 44 34.74 5.55 -37.58
CA ARG A 44 33.50 6.32 -37.85
C ARG A 44 33.31 7.36 -36.74
N LYS A 45 33.26 8.63 -37.13
CA LYS A 45 33.18 9.78 -36.21
C LYS A 45 31.82 9.85 -35.53
N ARG A 46 31.79 10.31 -34.27
CA ARG A 46 30.59 11.00 -33.73
C ARG A 46 30.26 12.18 -34.66
N LYS A 47 28.97 12.43 -34.91
CA LYS A 47 28.52 13.68 -35.53
C LYS A 47 27.94 14.58 -34.43
N ASP A 48 28.61 15.70 -34.19
CA ASP A 48 28.07 16.76 -33.35
C ASP A 48 26.90 17.45 -34.07
N ILE A 49 25.78 17.65 -33.38
CA ILE A 49 24.71 18.52 -33.85
C ILE A 49 24.90 19.88 -33.17
N LYS A 50 25.43 20.85 -33.92
CA LYS A 50 25.52 22.23 -33.46
C LYS A 50 24.16 22.94 -33.58
N PRO A 51 23.82 23.86 -32.66
CA PRO A 51 22.59 24.64 -32.73
C PRO A 51 22.65 25.63 -33.89
N ASN A 52 21.48 26.02 -34.41
CA ASN A 52 21.35 27.14 -35.32
C ASN A 52 20.38 28.19 -34.75
N LYS A 53 20.68 29.47 -35.00
CA LYS A 53 19.91 30.62 -34.51
C LYS A 53 19.09 31.25 -35.64
N LYS A 54 18.27 32.23 -35.21
CA LYS A 54 17.52 33.25 -35.97
C LYS A 54 16.03 32.98 -36.16
N ASP A 55 15.15 33.98 -36.04
CA ASP A 55 15.17 35.21 -35.21
C ASP A 55 13.73 35.77 -35.25
N LYS A 56 13.20 36.24 -34.11
CA LYS A 56 12.13 37.26 -34.07
C LYS A 56 11.94 37.84 -32.67
N GLU A 57 11.85 39.16 -32.61
CA GLU A 57 11.67 39.94 -31.38
C GLU A 57 10.32 39.69 -30.71
N VAL A 58 10.31 39.69 -29.37
CA VAL A 58 9.29 40.40 -28.59
C VAL A 58 10.00 41.20 -27.49
N LYS A 59 9.62 42.47 -27.34
CA LYS A 59 10.32 43.42 -26.47
C LYS A 59 9.97 43.21 -24.99
N ARG A 60 10.98 43.12 -24.13
CA ARG A 60 10.85 43.46 -22.70
C ARG A 60 10.92 44.98 -22.56
N THR A 61 9.83 45.62 -22.17
CA THR A 61 9.88 46.99 -21.67
C THR A 61 10.48 47.02 -20.26
N LYS A 62 11.37 47.98 -20.02
CA LYS A 62 11.86 48.40 -18.69
C LYS A 62 11.62 49.90 -18.58
N GLU A 63 10.97 50.32 -17.50
CA GLU A 63 11.17 51.64 -16.90
C GLU A 63 11.32 51.37 -15.38
N ASN A 64 12.34 51.82 -14.65
CA ASN A 64 12.92 53.17 -14.48
C ASN A 64 11.92 54.12 -13.80
N TYR A 65 12.18 54.78 -12.66
CA TYR A 65 13.33 54.74 -11.72
C TYR A 65 12.73 54.75 -10.26
N THR A 66 13.34 55.14 -9.12
CA THR A 66 14.55 55.91 -8.77
C THR A 66 14.97 55.59 -7.32
N LYS A 67 16.25 55.75 -6.96
CA LYS A 67 16.67 55.89 -5.54
C LYS A 67 16.70 57.36 -5.13
N LYS A 68 16.12 57.70 -3.99
CA LYS A 68 16.53 58.84 -3.14
C LYS A 68 16.50 58.43 -1.67
N LYS A 69 17.29 59.11 -0.84
CA LYS A 69 17.36 58.94 0.62
C LYS A 69 17.53 60.34 1.25
N ALA A 70 17.12 60.47 2.50
CA ALA A 70 17.28 61.64 3.37
C ALA A 70 16.52 62.93 2.99
N ALA A 71 15.47 63.22 3.76
CA ALA A 71 15.31 64.46 4.52
C ALA A 71 14.42 64.16 5.75
N LYS A 72 14.52 64.98 6.81
CA LYS A 72 13.50 65.09 7.86
C LYS A 72 12.67 66.34 7.60
N SER A 73 11.38 66.29 7.92
CA SER A 73 10.56 67.41 8.39
C SER A 73 9.41 66.85 9.22
N GLU A 74 8.82 67.67 10.08
CA GLU A 74 7.80 67.26 11.05
C GLU A 74 6.35 67.46 10.55
N ASP A 75 5.41 67.19 11.47
CA ASP A 75 3.97 67.50 11.44
C ASP A 75 2.98 66.59 10.69
N GLY A 76 1.79 66.43 11.30
CA GLY A 76 0.55 66.04 10.62
C GLY A 76 0.00 64.63 10.86
N GLU A 77 -1.00 64.53 11.76
CA GLU A 77 -2.11 63.56 11.76
C GLU A 77 -1.86 62.06 11.49
N THR A 78 -1.92 61.24 12.55
CA THR A 78 -2.15 59.79 12.43
C THR A 78 -3.56 59.48 11.90
N LYS A 79 -3.66 58.96 10.67
CA LYS A 79 -4.88 58.27 10.18
C LYS A 79 -4.76 56.76 10.38
N LEU A 80 -5.67 56.21 11.19
CA LEU A 80 -5.83 54.76 11.37
C LEU A 80 -6.64 54.17 10.23
N GLU A 81 -5.97 53.63 9.20
CA GLU A 81 -6.65 52.83 8.18
C GLU A 81 -6.94 51.42 8.73
N ASN A 82 -8.23 51.09 8.84
CA ASN A 82 -8.67 49.77 9.28
C ASN A 82 -8.28 48.70 8.26
N LYS A 83 -7.63 47.62 8.73
CA LYS A 83 -7.49 46.39 7.94
C LYS A 83 -8.88 45.85 7.61
N PRO A 84 -9.14 45.40 6.36
CA PRO A 84 -10.40 44.77 6.01
C PRO A 84 -10.59 43.50 6.84
N GLU A 85 -11.73 43.41 7.52
CA GLU A 85 -12.06 42.31 8.40
C GLU A 85 -12.20 41.00 7.61
N ARG A 86 -11.58 39.92 8.12
CA ARG A 86 -11.50 38.65 7.39
C ARG A 86 -12.82 37.90 7.50
N VAL A 87 -13.78 38.23 6.63
CA VAL A 87 -15.11 37.61 6.56
C VAL A 87 -15.01 36.08 6.62
N GLU A 88 -15.40 35.50 7.75
CA GLU A 88 -15.47 34.06 7.91
C GLU A 88 -16.58 33.51 7.01
N LYS A 89 -16.21 32.75 5.98
CA LYS A 89 -17.15 31.88 5.26
C LYS A 89 -17.64 30.80 6.22
N LYS A 90 -18.72 31.09 6.95
CA LYS A 90 -19.45 30.11 7.78
C LYS A 90 -19.78 28.89 6.92
N SER A 91 -19.01 27.82 7.08
CA SER A 91 -19.26 26.55 6.41
C SER A 91 -20.61 26.04 6.88
N ARG A 92 -21.61 26.01 5.98
CA ARG A 92 -22.86 25.30 6.25
C ARG A 92 -22.51 23.83 6.47
N LYS A 93 -22.48 23.39 7.73
CA LYS A 93 -22.41 21.97 8.06
C LYS A 93 -23.72 21.34 7.62
N THR A 94 -23.74 20.78 6.42
CA THR A 94 -24.83 19.90 5.97
C THR A 94 -24.98 18.81 7.03
N LYS A 95 -26.18 18.72 7.62
CA LYS A 95 -26.45 17.71 8.65
C LYS A 95 -26.45 16.36 7.95
N ILE A 96 -25.48 15.51 8.29
CA ILE A 96 -25.38 14.16 7.71
C ILE A 96 -26.58 13.34 8.21
N THR A 97 -27.27 12.68 7.29
CA THR A 97 -28.46 11.86 7.56
C THR A 97 -28.28 10.46 6.98
N GLN A 98 -28.98 9.48 7.54
CA GLN A 98 -28.75 8.05 7.27
C GLN A 98 -28.98 7.64 5.81
N ASP A 99 -29.84 8.38 5.10
CA ASP A 99 -30.14 8.24 3.67
C ASP A 99 -29.00 8.67 2.74
N MET A 100 -28.00 9.40 3.26
CA MET A 100 -26.80 9.77 2.51
C MET A 100 -25.77 8.63 2.42
N PHE A 101 -25.87 7.59 3.27
CA PHE A 101 -24.92 6.48 3.29
C PHE A 101 -25.27 5.42 2.25
N ALA A 102 -24.26 4.90 1.55
CA ALA A 102 -24.46 3.81 0.61
C ALA A 102 -24.79 2.49 1.33
N LYS A 103 -25.61 1.66 0.70
CA LYS A 103 -26.06 0.39 1.29
C LYS A 103 -24.91 -0.60 1.44
N ARG A 104 -24.47 -0.82 2.67
CA ARG A 104 -23.60 -1.94 3.07
C ARG A 104 -24.32 -3.28 2.96
N LEU A 105 -23.57 -4.35 2.73
CA LEU A 105 -24.04 -5.73 2.80
C LEU A 105 -23.85 -6.29 4.22
N SER A 106 -24.74 -7.19 4.63
CA SER A 106 -24.69 -7.97 5.87
C SER A 106 -24.62 -9.48 5.56
N ASN A 107 -24.23 -10.29 6.55
CA ASN A 107 -24.07 -11.76 6.43
C ASN A 107 -23.11 -12.15 5.28
N ILE A 108 -21.93 -11.51 5.24
CA ILE A 108 -20.88 -11.69 4.23
C ILE A 108 -19.60 -12.23 4.87
N THR A 109 -18.77 -12.90 4.07
CA THR A 109 -17.40 -13.33 4.44
C THR A 109 -16.31 -12.44 3.83
N LYS A 110 -16.66 -11.61 2.83
CA LYS A 110 -15.77 -10.67 2.14
C LYS A 110 -15.98 -9.26 2.70
N TYR A 111 -14.95 -8.67 3.29
CA TYR A 111 -15.02 -7.34 3.89
C TYR A 111 -14.33 -6.32 2.99
N VAL A 112 -15.04 -5.85 1.96
CA VAL A 112 -14.52 -4.89 0.98
C VAL A 112 -14.70 -3.45 1.48
N GLY A 113 -13.70 -2.60 1.27
CA GLY A 113 -13.68 -1.18 1.56
C GLY A 113 -12.67 -0.41 0.71
N ALA A 114 -12.24 0.76 1.17
CA ALA A 114 -11.21 1.57 0.53
C ALA A 114 -10.32 2.28 1.57
N HIS A 115 -9.20 2.84 1.14
CA HIS A 115 -8.42 3.76 1.94
C HIS A 115 -9.11 5.14 1.98
N VAL A 116 -9.72 5.48 3.12
CA VAL A 116 -10.54 6.69 3.29
C VAL A 116 -9.79 7.83 3.97
N SER A 117 -10.28 9.06 3.76
CA SER A 117 -9.70 10.27 4.34
C SER A 117 -10.05 10.45 5.82
N ILE A 118 -9.07 10.87 6.63
CA ILE A 118 -9.25 11.34 8.02
C ILE A 118 -9.35 12.88 8.13
N SER A 119 -9.66 13.57 7.02
CA SER A 119 -9.74 15.04 7.00
C SER A 119 -10.79 15.54 8.00
N GLY A 120 -10.41 16.48 8.86
CA GLY A 120 -11.24 16.98 9.98
C GLY A 120 -11.26 16.07 11.23
N GLY A 121 -10.50 14.98 11.25
CA GLY A 121 -10.32 14.10 12.40
C GLY A 121 -10.58 12.62 12.07
N VAL A 122 -9.94 11.73 12.84
CA VAL A 122 -9.94 10.27 12.59
C VAL A 122 -11.35 9.66 12.66
N GLN A 123 -12.24 10.19 13.50
CA GLN A 123 -13.65 9.78 13.61
C GLN A 123 -14.43 9.91 12.29
N ASN A 124 -13.99 10.79 11.37
CA ASN A 124 -14.65 10.98 10.07
C ASN A 124 -14.39 9.81 9.10
N ALA A 125 -13.39 8.96 9.35
CA ALA A 125 -13.12 7.78 8.54
C ALA A 125 -14.31 6.81 8.50
N ILE A 126 -15.01 6.64 9.63
CA ILE A 126 -16.22 5.81 9.72
C ILE A 126 -17.29 6.35 8.77
N THR A 127 -17.58 7.65 8.87
CA THR A 127 -18.53 8.36 8.01
C THR A 127 -18.17 8.25 6.53
N ASN A 128 -16.88 8.36 6.19
CA ASN A 128 -16.39 8.23 4.82
C ASN A 128 -16.51 6.79 4.28
N SER A 129 -16.26 5.77 5.11
CA SER A 129 -16.51 4.36 4.73
C SER A 129 -18.01 4.07 4.55
N LEU A 130 -18.87 4.67 5.38
CA LEU A 130 -20.33 4.58 5.24
C LEU A 130 -20.85 5.24 3.95
N PHE A 131 -20.29 6.39 3.54
CA PHE A 131 -20.67 7.03 2.27
C PHE A 131 -20.38 6.14 1.05
N ILE A 132 -19.28 5.38 1.05
CA ILE A 132 -18.93 4.47 -0.06
C ILE A 132 -19.57 3.07 0.05
N GLY A 133 -20.10 2.71 1.23
CA GLY A 133 -20.70 1.41 1.50
C GLY A 133 -19.67 0.33 1.88
N GLY A 134 -18.52 0.74 2.41
CA GLY A 134 -17.44 -0.15 2.84
C GLY A 134 -17.80 -0.94 4.10
N ASN A 135 -17.43 -2.22 4.12
CA ASN A 135 -17.47 -3.10 5.30
C ASN A 135 -16.09 -3.27 5.96
N ALA A 136 -15.00 -2.96 5.23
CA ALA A 136 -13.69 -2.64 5.77
C ALA A 136 -13.35 -1.17 5.47
N PHE A 137 -12.19 -0.69 5.95
CA PHE A 137 -11.52 0.50 5.41
C PHE A 137 -10.05 0.58 5.87
N ALA A 138 -9.24 1.36 5.16
CA ALA A 138 -7.89 1.78 5.57
C ALA A 138 -7.83 3.28 5.85
N VAL A 139 -6.83 3.71 6.63
CA VAL A 139 -6.60 5.12 7.01
C VAL A 139 -5.14 5.39 7.32
N PHE A 140 -4.62 6.56 6.92
CA PHE A 140 -3.42 7.11 7.55
C PHE A 140 -3.79 7.65 8.95
N LEU A 141 -3.00 7.30 9.96
CA LEU A 141 -3.19 7.78 11.35
C LEU A 141 -2.63 9.20 11.58
N ARG A 142 -1.91 9.73 10.61
CA ARG A 142 -1.25 11.04 10.61
C ARG A 142 -1.23 11.64 9.20
N ASN A 143 -0.79 12.90 9.07
CA ASN A 143 -0.45 13.44 7.76
C ASN A 143 0.82 12.74 7.23
N GLN A 144 0.68 11.94 6.17
CA GLN A 144 1.73 11.07 5.64
C GLN A 144 2.95 11.82 5.07
N ARG A 145 2.88 13.14 4.89
CA ARG A 145 3.99 14.02 4.46
C ARG A 145 4.82 14.59 5.62
N ARG A 146 4.52 14.22 6.88
CA ARG A 146 5.19 14.75 8.07
C ARG A 146 5.65 13.63 9.00
N TRP A 147 6.84 13.79 9.56
CA TRP A 147 7.39 12.89 10.58
C TRP A 147 6.59 12.95 11.87
N THR A 148 6.42 14.14 12.43
CA THR A 148 5.64 14.38 13.66
C THR A 148 4.21 14.77 13.34
N ALA A 149 3.28 14.33 14.19
CA ALA A 149 1.88 14.75 14.20
C ALA A 149 1.45 15.07 15.65
N PRO A 150 0.43 15.93 15.86
CA PRO A 150 -0.08 16.18 17.21
C PRO A 150 -0.66 14.90 17.84
N PRO A 151 -0.80 14.85 19.17
CA PRO A 151 -1.64 13.86 19.83
C PRO A 151 -3.05 13.82 19.23
N LEU A 152 -3.68 12.64 19.24
CA LEU A 152 -5.08 12.52 18.88
C LEU A 152 -5.94 13.18 19.97
N ASP A 153 -6.92 14.01 19.58
CA ASP A 153 -7.89 14.59 20.51
C ASP A 153 -8.71 13.47 21.19
N PRO A 154 -8.77 13.40 22.53
CA PRO A 154 -9.54 12.39 23.25
C PRO A 154 -11.00 12.25 22.78
N LYS A 155 -11.66 13.36 22.40
CA LYS A 155 -13.05 13.34 21.90
C LYS A 155 -13.15 12.67 20.53
N ASN A 156 -12.12 12.82 19.70
CA ASN A 156 -12.05 12.16 18.39
C ASN A 156 -11.69 10.67 18.52
N ILE A 157 -10.93 10.28 19.55
CA ILE A 157 -10.69 8.87 19.92
C ILE A 157 -12.00 8.20 20.36
N GLU A 158 -12.72 8.85 21.29
CA GLU A 158 -14.00 8.39 21.83
C GLU A 158 -15.05 8.26 20.71
N ALA A 159 -15.23 9.31 19.91
CA ALA A 159 -16.16 9.30 18.77
C ALA A 159 -15.78 8.26 17.71
N PHE A 160 -14.48 8.00 17.46
CA PHE A 160 -14.07 6.93 16.55
C PHE A 160 -14.47 5.55 17.07
N ARG A 161 -14.17 5.26 18.36
CA ARG A 161 -14.50 3.98 19.01
C ARG A 161 -16.02 3.74 19.05
N GLU A 162 -16.79 4.74 19.45
CA GLU A 162 -18.25 4.66 19.51
C GLU A 162 -18.85 4.46 18.12
N ASN A 163 -18.40 5.21 17.11
CA ASN A 163 -18.86 5.04 15.73
C ASN A 163 -18.48 3.65 15.16
N CYS A 164 -17.34 3.06 15.54
CA CYS A 164 -17.00 1.68 15.19
C CYS A 164 -18.02 0.68 15.74
N LEU A 165 -18.43 0.83 17.02
CA LEU A 165 -19.43 -0.02 17.66
C LEU A 165 -20.81 0.16 17.01
N GLN A 166 -21.30 1.40 16.92
CA GLN A 166 -22.62 1.71 16.34
C GLN A 166 -22.76 1.22 14.90
N HIS A 167 -21.68 1.28 14.10
CA HIS A 167 -21.68 0.85 12.70
C HIS A 167 -21.04 -0.52 12.46
N ASN A 168 -20.85 -1.34 13.50
CA ASN A 168 -20.37 -2.72 13.40
C ASN A 168 -19.07 -2.88 12.60
N TYR A 169 -18.10 -1.98 12.79
CA TYR A 169 -16.73 -2.12 12.29
C TYR A 169 -15.86 -2.76 13.38
N ALA A 170 -15.68 -4.09 13.30
CA ALA A 170 -14.72 -4.78 14.16
C ALA A 170 -13.28 -4.38 13.79
N SER A 171 -12.39 -4.27 14.78
CA SER A 171 -11.00 -3.79 14.62
C SER A 171 -10.21 -4.55 13.56
N LYS A 172 -10.49 -5.86 13.37
CA LYS A 172 -9.84 -6.70 12.35
C LYS A 172 -10.20 -6.36 10.90
N PHE A 173 -11.24 -5.55 10.66
CA PHE A 173 -11.63 -5.07 9.33
C PHE A 173 -11.18 -3.63 9.06
N ILE A 174 -10.38 -3.06 9.96
CA ILE A 174 -9.79 -1.74 9.82
C ILE A 174 -8.29 -1.95 9.65
N LEU A 175 -7.72 -1.46 8.55
CA LEU A 175 -6.31 -1.65 8.18
C LEU A 175 -5.60 -0.30 8.08
N PRO A 176 -5.17 0.32 9.20
CA PRO A 176 -4.45 1.58 9.16
C PRO A 176 -3.13 1.46 8.40
N HIS A 177 -2.78 2.47 7.62
CA HIS A 177 -1.59 2.51 6.79
C HIS A 177 -0.52 3.44 7.38
N GLY A 178 0.74 2.99 7.35
CA GLY A 178 1.89 3.80 7.71
C GLY A 178 2.26 4.85 6.67
N SER A 179 3.00 5.89 7.09
CA SER A 179 3.55 6.89 6.18
C SER A 179 4.65 6.29 5.30
N TYR A 180 4.61 6.59 3.99
CA TYR A 180 5.69 6.26 3.04
C TYR A 180 7.05 6.91 3.35
N LEU A 181 7.15 7.76 4.38
CA LEU A 181 8.43 8.26 4.90
C LEU A 181 9.17 7.21 5.76
N ILE A 182 8.45 6.22 6.30
CA ILE A 182 9.00 5.18 7.16
C ILE A 182 9.84 4.22 6.31
N ASN A 183 11.13 4.07 6.67
CA ASN A 183 11.98 3.02 6.13
C ASN A 183 12.74 2.33 7.28
N LEU A 184 12.18 1.24 7.80
CA LEU A 184 12.81 0.44 8.87
C LEU A 184 14.06 -0.30 8.38
N GLY A 185 14.16 -0.56 7.06
CA GLY A 185 15.30 -1.21 6.41
C GLY A 185 16.48 -0.30 6.08
N ASN A 186 16.38 1.01 6.37
CA ASN A 186 17.44 1.96 6.07
C ASN A 186 18.73 1.62 6.84
N PRO A 187 19.91 1.50 6.19
CA PRO A 187 21.17 1.23 6.90
C PRO A 187 21.63 2.39 7.79
N ASP A 188 21.28 3.63 7.42
CA ASP A 188 21.57 4.82 8.21
C ASP A 188 20.81 4.78 9.55
N GLN A 189 21.55 4.77 10.66
CA GLN A 189 20.98 4.60 12.00
C GLN A 189 20.08 5.75 12.43
N GLU A 190 20.39 6.99 12.07
CA GLU A 190 19.57 8.16 12.44
C GLU A 190 18.24 8.14 11.66
N LYS A 191 18.32 7.90 10.34
CA LYS A 191 17.13 7.81 9.48
C LYS A 191 16.26 6.60 9.83
N ARG A 192 16.88 5.47 10.22
CA ARG A 192 16.18 4.28 10.72
C ARG A 192 15.51 4.52 12.06
N GLU A 193 16.20 5.15 13.02
CA GLU A 193 15.60 5.45 14.33
C GLU A 193 14.45 6.46 14.19
N LYS A 194 14.59 7.47 13.33
CA LYS A 194 13.50 8.40 13.00
C LYS A 194 12.28 7.69 12.39
N SER A 195 12.53 6.68 11.56
CA SER A 195 11.48 5.81 11.01
C SER A 195 10.83 4.92 12.08
N TYR A 196 11.64 4.36 12.99
CA TYR A 196 11.18 3.56 14.12
C TYR A 196 10.28 4.36 15.07
N GLN A 197 10.67 5.58 15.44
CA GLN A 197 9.87 6.43 16.33
C GLN A 197 8.53 6.81 15.70
N ALA A 198 8.49 7.11 14.40
CA ALA A 198 7.24 7.34 13.68
C ALA A 198 6.35 6.08 13.63
N PHE A 199 6.93 4.92 13.32
CA PHE A 199 6.25 3.62 13.29
C PHE A 199 5.64 3.24 14.66
N LEU A 200 6.44 3.34 15.73
CA LEU A 200 6.02 3.08 17.11
C LEU A 200 4.90 4.03 17.57
N GLU A 201 4.99 5.31 17.22
CA GLU A 201 3.95 6.31 17.51
C GLU A 201 2.64 6.02 16.75
N ASP A 202 2.69 5.41 15.56
CA ASP A 202 1.49 4.94 14.85
C ASP A 202 0.88 3.69 15.48
N LEU A 203 1.68 2.70 15.90
CA LEU A 203 1.16 1.54 16.65
C LEU A 203 0.48 1.98 17.95
N ARG A 204 1.06 2.95 18.67
CA ARG A 204 0.42 3.58 19.84
C ARG A 204 -0.88 4.33 19.46
N ARG A 205 -0.98 4.93 18.27
CA ARG A 205 -2.26 5.46 17.75
C ARG A 205 -3.28 4.34 17.46
N CYS A 206 -2.87 3.18 16.95
CA CYS A 206 -3.77 2.02 16.80
C CYS A 206 -4.33 1.59 18.16
N GLU A 207 -3.50 1.41 19.20
CA GLU A 207 -3.97 1.03 20.54
C GLU A 207 -4.92 2.09 21.15
N LEU A 208 -4.58 3.37 21.01
CA LEU A 208 -5.46 4.47 21.41
C LEU A 208 -6.81 4.44 20.68
N LEU A 209 -6.88 3.97 19.44
CA LEU A 209 -8.12 3.85 18.67
C LEU A 209 -8.85 2.50 18.85
N GLY A 210 -8.22 1.52 19.51
CA GLY A 210 -8.76 0.16 19.65
C GLY A 210 -8.55 -0.72 18.41
N LEU A 211 -7.54 -0.40 17.59
CA LEU A 211 -7.23 -1.07 16.33
C LEU A 211 -6.15 -2.14 16.53
N THR A 212 -6.32 -3.28 15.87
CA THR A 212 -5.53 -4.50 16.08
C THR A 212 -4.56 -4.82 14.93
N LEU A 213 -4.58 -4.03 13.86
CA LEU A 213 -3.72 -4.15 12.68
C LEU A 213 -2.99 -2.82 12.41
N TYR A 214 -1.86 -2.87 11.71
CA TYR A 214 -1.20 -1.72 11.11
C TYR A 214 -0.35 -2.18 9.91
N ASN A 215 -0.69 -1.68 8.72
CA ASN A 215 -0.02 -1.99 7.46
C ASN A 215 1.14 -1.03 7.17
N PHE A 216 2.26 -1.56 6.67
CA PHE A 216 3.39 -0.74 6.26
C PHE A 216 4.25 -1.43 5.18
N HIS A 217 4.83 -0.61 4.31
CA HIS A 217 5.89 -1.03 3.40
C HIS A 217 7.16 -1.34 4.22
N PRO A 218 7.79 -2.53 4.09
CA PRO A 218 8.90 -2.94 4.95
C PRO A 218 10.11 -1.99 4.91
N GLY A 219 10.55 -1.57 3.71
CA GLY A 219 11.61 -0.58 3.58
C GLY A 219 12.46 -0.70 2.31
N SER A 220 13.65 -0.13 2.36
CA SER A 220 14.60 -0.07 1.26
C SER A 220 16.05 0.02 1.75
N THR A 221 16.97 -0.67 1.08
CA THR A 221 18.43 -0.56 1.33
C THR A 221 18.99 0.83 1.00
N VAL A 222 18.22 1.65 0.26
CA VAL A 222 18.62 2.89 -0.42
C VAL A 222 19.91 2.80 -1.26
N GLY A 223 20.33 1.58 -1.63
CA GLY A 223 21.58 1.30 -2.35
C GLY A 223 22.83 1.19 -1.46
N ASN A 224 22.67 1.34 -0.14
CA ASN A 224 23.78 1.48 0.81
C ASN A 224 23.98 0.26 1.73
N CYS A 225 23.23 -0.82 1.54
CA CYS A 225 23.45 -2.11 2.21
C CYS A 225 22.89 -3.29 1.40
N THR A 226 23.18 -4.52 1.83
CA THR A 226 22.58 -5.73 1.27
C THR A 226 21.10 -5.86 1.67
N LYS A 227 20.31 -6.61 0.89
CA LYS A 227 18.92 -6.94 1.26
C LYS A 227 18.84 -7.63 2.62
N GLU A 228 19.76 -8.56 2.91
CA GLU A 228 19.88 -9.27 4.19
C GLU A 228 20.03 -8.33 5.39
N GLN A 229 20.94 -7.36 5.31
CA GLN A 229 21.13 -6.35 6.38
C GLN A 229 19.87 -5.51 6.58
N SER A 230 19.20 -5.14 5.49
CA SER A 230 17.95 -4.38 5.51
C SER A 230 16.79 -5.18 6.14
N ILE A 231 16.65 -6.46 5.77
CA ILE A 231 15.70 -7.42 6.36
C ILE A 231 15.93 -7.57 7.88
N GLN A 232 17.19 -7.72 8.32
CA GLN A 232 17.52 -7.78 9.74
C GLN A 232 17.22 -6.46 10.47
N HIS A 233 17.42 -5.30 9.82
CA HIS A 233 17.02 -4.00 10.38
C HIS A 233 15.48 -3.88 10.56
N ILE A 234 14.70 -4.34 9.57
CA ILE A 234 13.23 -4.34 9.62
C ILE A 234 12.75 -5.23 10.76
N ALA A 235 13.21 -6.49 10.82
CA ALA A 235 12.84 -7.43 11.88
C ALA A 235 13.24 -6.91 13.28
N ASN A 236 14.41 -6.29 13.43
CA ASN A 236 14.83 -5.67 14.69
C ASN A 236 13.90 -4.51 15.10
N CYS A 237 13.43 -3.70 14.14
CA CYS A 237 12.47 -2.63 14.43
C CYS A 237 11.09 -3.18 14.82
N ILE A 238 10.60 -4.22 14.15
CA ILE A 238 9.36 -4.91 14.54
C ILE A 238 9.49 -5.50 15.96
N ASN A 239 10.60 -6.19 16.25
CA ASN A 239 10.84 -6.81 17.57
C ASN A 239 10.94 -5.80 18.71
N ARG A 240 11.50 -4.60 18.46
CA ARG A 240 11.47 -3.51 19.44
C ARG A 240 10.04 -3.00 19.65
N ALA A 241 9.33 -2.71 18.56
CA ALA A 241 8.00 -2.12 18.62
C ALA A 241 6.96 -3.04 19.27
N LEU A 242 7.01 -4.35 18.98
CA LEU A 242 6.16 -5.37 19.60
C LEU A 242 6.49 -5.62 21.09
N LYS A 243 7.64 -5.15 21.60
CA LYS A 243 7.97 -5.14 23.04
C LYS A 243 7.55 -3.83 23.72
N GLU A 244 7.32 -2.77 22.94
CA GLU A 244 6.84 -1.45 23.40
C GLU A 244 5.31 -1.24 23.21
N THR A 245 4.59 -2.24 22.70
CA THR A 245 3.15 -2.24 22.43
C THR A 245 2.54 -3.63 22.70
N SER A 246 1.22 -3.72 22.83
CA SER A 246 0.49 -4.90 23.29
C SER A 246 -0.42 -5.55 22.23
N ASN A 247 -1.30 -4.80 21.57
CA ASN A 247 -2.47 -5.37 20.88
C ASN A 247 -2.43 -5.28 19.34
N VAL A 248 -1.42 -4.65 18.76
CA VAL A 248 -1.34 -4.39 17.31
C VAL A 248 -0.50 -5.44 16.60
N THR A 249 -1.02 -5.99 15.50
CA THR A 249 -0.27 -6.82 14.55
C THR A 249 0.44 -5.93 13.54
N CYS A 250 1.75 -6.07 13.41
CA CYS A 250 2.54 -5.46 12.34
C CYS A 250 2.31 -6.22 11.03
N VAL A 251 1.56 -5.62 10.11
CA VAL A 251 1.23 -6.18 8.81
C VAL A 251 2.21 -5.64 7.77
N ILE A 252 3.02 -6.52 7.19
CA ILE A 252 4.07 -6.18 6.22
C ILE A 252 3.49 -6.31 4.81
N GLU A 253 3.57 -5.29 3.98
CA GLU A 253 3.09 -5.37 2.60
C GLU A 253 4.14 -5.90 1.62
N ASN A 254 3.72 -6.60 0.56
CA ASN A 254 4.57 -6.84 -0.59
C ASN A 254 4.70 -5.58 -1.47
N MET A 255 5.83 -5.43 -2.17
CA MET A 255 6.17 -4.20 -2.89
C MET A 255 6.36 -4.40 -4.39
N ALA A 256 6.13 -3.36 -5.21
CA ALA A 256 6.39 -3.40 -6.65
C ALA A 256 7.85 -3.69 -7.05
N GLY A 257 8.83 -3.54 -6.15
CA GLY A 257 10.23 -3.97 -6.38
C GLY A 257 11.12 -3.02 -7.19
N SER A 258 10.76 -1.75 -7.34
CA SER A 258 11.64 -0.77 -7.99
C SER A 258 12.94 -0.53 -7.20
N GLY A 259 14.07 -0.63 -7.90
CA GLY A 259 15.39 -0.20 -7.43
C GLY A 259 15.90 -0.96 -6.19
N ASN A 260 15.74 -0.35 -5.02
CA ASN A 260 16.37 -0.77 -3.76
C ASN A 260 15.35 -1.22 -2.70
N ILE A 261 14.09 -1.47 -3.08
CA ILE A 261 13.01 -1.82 -2.15
C ILE A 261 13.12 -3.29 -1.68
N ILE A 262 12.71 -3.54 -0.44
CA ILE A 262 12.57 -4.87 0.17
C ILE A 262 11.11 -5.32 0.09
N GLY A 263 10.87 -6.62 0.00
CA GLY A 263 9.52 -7.21 0.10
C GLY A 263 8.80 -7.37 -1.24
N SER A 264 9.50 -7.24 -2.36
CA SER A 264 8.92 -7.53 -3.70
C SER A 264 8.87 -9.01 -4.05
N ARG A 265 9.40 -9.86 -3.18
CA ARG A 265 9.39 -11.32 -3.26
C ARG A 265 8.79 -11.86 -1.98
N PHE A 266 7.99 -12.92 -2.07
CA PHE A 266 7.41 -13.54 -0.88
C PHE A 266 8.48 -14.13 0.05
N GLU A 267 9.66 -14.50 -0.47
CA GLU A 267 10.79 -14.91 0.39
C GLU A 267 11.32 -13.76 1.24
N GLU A 268 11.41 -12.53 0.71
CA GLU A 268 11.92 -11.38 1.48
C GLU A 268 10.98 -11.03 2.66
N LEU A 269 9.68 -11.29 2.51
CA LEU A 269 8.70 -11.16 3.61
C LEU A 269 8.82 -12.32 4.60
N ALA A 270 8.99 -13.56 4.10
CA ALA A 270 9.21 -14.74 4.93
C ALA A 270 10.49 -14.63 5.78
N ASP A 271 11.57 -14.09 5.22
CA ASP A 271 12.83 -13.85 5.90
C ASP A 271 12.66 -12.81 7.03
N ILE A 272 11.90 -11.73 6.83
CA ILE A 272 11.55 -10.78 7.89
C ILE A 272 10.74 -11.49 8.98
N ILE A 273 9.68 -12.21 8.62
CA ILE A 273 8.80 -12.94 9.57
C ILE A 273 9.61 -13.95 10.38
N SER A 274 10.53 -14.69 9.75
CA SER A 274 11.38 -15.68 10.42
C SER A 274 12.16 -15.07 11.58
N ARG A 275 12.64 -13.82 11.41
CA ARG A 275 13.44 -13.03 12.37
C ARG A 275 12.60 -12.25 13.38
N VAL A 276 11.27 -12.20 13.26
CA VAL A 276 10.38 -11.57 14.25
C VAL A 276 10.08 -12.53 15.41
N ASP A 277 10.31 -12.10 16.65
CA ASP A 277 10.18 -12.93 17.86
C ASP A 277 8.71 -13.36 18.07
N ASP A 278 7.79 -12.40 18.08
CA ASP A 278 6.36 -12.62 18.31
C ASP A 278 5.63 -12.90 17.00
N LYS A 279 5.60 -14.17 16.62
CA LYS A 279 4.91 -14.67 15.42
C LYS A 279 3.39 -14.45 15.44
N ASN A 280 2.76 -14.13 16.58
CA ASN A 280 1.31 -13.89 16.64
C ASN A 280 0.93 -12.48 16.18
N ARG A 281 1.82 -11.50 16.41
CA ARG A 281 1.62 -10.07 16.06
C ARG A 281 2.46 -9.61 14.87
N VAL A 282 2.78 -10.53 13.96
CA VAL A 282 3.23 -10.22 12.61
C VAL A 282 2.28 -10.84 11.58
N GLY A 283 2.16 -10.20 10.43
CA GLY A 283 1.38 -10.72 9.30
C GLY A 283 1.75 -10.03 7.99
N VAL A 284 1.00 -10.33 6.94
CA VAL A 284 1.22 -9.82 5.58
C VAL A 284 -0.07 -9.25 4.99
N CYS A 285 0.07 -8.15 4.24
CA CYS A 285 -0.93 -7.69 3.28
C CYS A 285 -0.44 -8.01 1.86
N ILE A 286 -1.33 -8.52 1.01
CA ILE A 286 -1.03 -8.66 -0.42
C ILE A 286 -1.65 -7.50 -1.19
N ASP A 287 -0.84 -6.64 -1.80
CA ASP A 287 -1.30 -5.71 -2.82
C ASP A 287 -1.19 -6.34 -4.22
N THR A 288 -2.28 -6.29 -4.98
CA THR A 288 -2.36 -6.91 -6.32
C THR A 288 -1.57 -6.17 -7.39
N CYS A 289 -1.45 -4.84 -7.33
CA CYS A 289 -0.64 -4.05 -8.25
C CYS A 289 0.85 -4.27 -8.01
N HIS A 290 1.29 -4.26 -6.74
CA HIS A 290 2.64 -4.56 -6.30
C HIS A 290 3.03 -5.99 -6.66
N ALA A 291 2.16 -6.98 -6.45
CA ALA A 291 2.42 -8.37 -6.82
C ALA A 291 2.63 -8.47 -8.35
N PHE A 292 1.71 -7.89 -9.13
CA PHE A 292 1.79 -7.90 -10.59
C PHE A 292 3.00 -7.14 -11.14
N ALA A 293 3.33 -5.98 -10.57
CA ALA A 293 4.51 -5.19 -10.91
C ALA A 293 5.82 -5.93 -10.57
N ALA A 294 5.84 -6.74 -9.51
CA ALA A 294 6.98 -7.59 -9.14
C ALA A 294 7.12 -8.87 -9.99
N GLY A 295 6.07 -9.27 -10.72
CA GLY A 295 6.07 -10.41 -11.66
C GLY A 295 5.08 -11.54 -11.33
N TYR A 296 4.29 -11.41 -10.26
CA TYR A 296 3.25 -12.37 -9.88
C TYR A 296 1.98 -12.17 -10.73
N ASP A 297 1.72 -13.09 -11.67
CA ASP A 297 0.58 -12.96 -12.59
C ASP A 297 -0.73 -13.45 -11.97
N LEU A 298 -1.73 -12.58 -11.91
CA LEU A 298 -3.05 -12.84 -11.34
C LEU A 298 -4.16 -12.98 -12.41
N ARG A 299 -3.83 -12.78 -13.70
CA ARG A 299 -4.81 -12.55 -14.79
C ARG A 299 -5.65 -13.76 -15.20
N THR A 300 -5.28 -14.96 -14.74
CA THR A 300 -5.97 -16.22 -15.07
C THR A 300 -6.05 -17.11 -13.85
N ASN A 301 -7.05 -18.00 -13.80
CA ASN A 301 -7.20 -18.97 -12.71
C ASN A 301 -5.93 -19.81 -12.46
N LYS A 302 -5.17 -20.13 -13.51
CA LYS A 302 -3.91 -20.88 -13.37
C LYS A 302 -2.85 -20.03 -12.67
N ALA A 303 -2.54 -18.86 -13.23
CA ALA A 303 -1.48 -18.00 -12.73
C ALA A 303 -1.76 -17.44 -11.32
N TYR A 304 -3.04 -17.11 -11.05
CA TYR A 304 -3.53 -16.74 -9.73
C TYR A 304 -3.27 -17.85 -8.70
N GLU A 305 -3.59 -19.10 -9.05
CA GLU A 305 -3.38 -20.23 -8.14
C GLU A 305 -1.88 -20.57 -7.98
N GLU A 306 -1.07 -20.45 -9.03
CA GLU A 306 0.40 -20.56 -8.93
C GLU A 306 0.98 -19.49 -7.98
N THR A 307 0.50 -18.24 -8.07
CA THR A 307 0.87 -17.15 -7.17
C THR A 307 0.44 -17.42 -5.72
N MET A 308 -0.79 -17.88 -5.51
CA MET A 308 -1.32 -18.19 -4.17
C MET A 308 -0.64 -19.42 -3.54
N GLN A 309 -0.20 -20.39 -4.36
CA GLN A 309 0.63 -21.50 -3.90
C GLN A 309 2.04 -21.05 -3.54
N GLU A 310 2.66 -20.11 -4.27
CA GLU A 310 3.94 -19.54 -3.86
C GLU A 310 3.85 -18.75 -2.55
N PHE A 311 2.81 -17.91 -2.40
CA PHE A 311 2.52 -17.24 -1.13
C PHE A 311 2.35 -18.26 0.01
N SER A 312 1.60 -19.34 -0.23
CA SER A 312 1.41 -20.40 0.76
C SER A 312 2.69 -21.18 1.09
N ARG A 313 3.62 -21.31 0.13
CA ARG A 313 4.88 -22.05 0.24
C ARG A 313 5.96 -21.29 1.02
N HIS A 314 5.98 -19.96 0.92
CA HIS A 314 6.97 -19.12 1.59
C HIS A 314 6.46 -18.47 2.88
N ILE A 315 5.21 -18.00 2.89
CA ILE A 315 4.62 -17.26 4.01
C ILE A 315 3.57 -18.15 4.70
N GLY A 316 2.57 -18.59 3.96
CA GLY A 316 1.42 -19.34 4.48
C GLY A 316 0.27 -18.44 4.93
N PHE A 317 -0.96 -18.85 4.60
CA PHE A 317 -2.19 -18.08 4.84
C PHE A 317 -2.45 -17.73 6.31
N GLN A 318 -1.85 -18.45 7.28
CA GLN A 318 -1.92 -18.11 8.70
C GLN A 318 -1.31 -16.75 9.06
N TYR A 319 -0.46 -16.16 8.20
CA TYR A 319 0.05 -14.79 8.34
C TYR A 319 -0.72 -13.74 7.52
N LEU A 320 -1.65 -14.11 6.65
CA LEU A 320 -2.41 -13.13 5.87
C LEU A 320 -3.33 -12.31 6.80
N ARG A 321 -3.30 -10.98 6.69
CA ARG A 321 -4.07 -10.04 7.55
C ARG A 321 -4.86 -9.00 6.78
N GLY A 322 -4.69 -8.92 5.47
CA GLY A 322 -5.40 -8.00 4.59
C GLY A 322 -5.01 -8.20 3.13
N MET A 323 -5.69 -7.50 2.24
CA MET A 323 -5.35 -7.45 0.82
C MET A 323 -5.67 -6.05 0.29
N HIS A 324 -4.77 -5.45 -0.48
CA HIS A 324 -5.06 -4.24 -1.24
C HIS A 324 -5.46 -4.64 -2.67
N LEU A 325 -6.57 -4.08 -3.14
CA LEU A 325 -7.24 -4.43 -4.39
C LEU A 325 -7.03 -3.30 -5.40
N ASN A 326 -5.91 -3.38 -6.11
CA ASN A 326 -5.46 -2.38 -7.07
C ASN A 326 -5.17 -3.05 -8.41
N ASP A 327 -5.82 -2.60 -9.49
CA ASP A 327 -5.41 -2.96 -10.85
C ASP A 327 -4.11 -2.21 -11.19
N SER A 328 -3.45 -2.49 -12.31
CA SER A 328 -2.17 -1.87 -12.67
C SER A 328 -2.27 -1.05 -13.97
N GLU A 329 -1.80 0.20 -13.96
CA GLU A 329 -1.60 0.99 -15.20
C GLU A 329 -0.42 0.47 -16.05
N THR A 330 0.31 -0.55 -15.57
CA THR A 330 1.54 -1.04 -16.19
C THR A 330 1.57 -2.57 -16.30
N GLU A 331 2.43 -3.08 -17.18
CA GLU A 331 2.53 -4.50 -17.51
C GLU A 331 3.10 -5.37 -16.38
N LEU A 332 2.93 -6.69 -16.50
CA LEU A 332 3.48 -7.69 -15.58
C LEU A 332 5.01 -7.52 -15.49
N GLY A 333 5.56 -7.48 -14.28
CA GLY A 333 7.00 -7.34 -14.07
C GLY A 333 7.56 -5.94 -14.39
N SER A 334 6.71 -4.90 -14.48
CA SER A 334 7.13 -3.51 -14.76
C SER A 334 8.03 -2.88 -13.69
N LEU A 335 8.03 -3.46 -12.48
CA LEU A 335 8.55 -2.91 -11.22
C LEU A 335 7.96 -1.55 -10.81
N ARG A 336 6.79 -1.17 -11.34
CA ARG A 336 6.15 0.14 -11.11
C ARG A 336 4.88 0.02 -10.27
N ASP A 337 4.93 0.63 -9.09
CA ASP A 337 3.75 1.10 -8.35
C ASP A 337 3.01 2.15 -9.21
N ARG A 338 1.90 1.73 -9.82
CA ARG A 338 0.95 2.57 -10.56
C ARG A 338 -0.44 1.93 -10.55
N HIS A 339 -1.21 2.23 -9.52
CA HIS A 339 -2.56 1.69 -9.35
C HIS A 339 -3.52 2.19 -10.45
N ALA A 340 -4.35 1.29 -10.96
CA ALA A 340 -5.48 1.56 -11.82
C ALA A 340 -6.78 1.10 -11.15
N ASN A 341 -7.91 1.67 -11.57
CA ASN A 341 -9.23 1.19 -11.15
C ASN A 341 -9.50 -0.26 -11.57
N ILE A 342 -10.30 -0.96 -10.77
CA ILE A 342 -10.71 -2.35 -10.94
C ILE A 342 -11.24 -2.62 -12.36
N GLY A 343 -10.49 -3.39 -13.14
CA GLY A 343 -10.87 -3.77 -14.51
C GLY A 343 -10.51 -2.76 -15.60
N LYS A 344 -9.81 -1.66 -15.27
CA LYS A 344 -9.32 -0.67 -16.23
C LYS A 344 -7.82 -0.84 -16.55
N GLY A 345 -7.09 -1.68 -15.80
CA GLY A 345 -5.65 -1.88 -15.95
C GLY A 345 -5.27 -3.20 -16.64
N HIS A 346 -4.00 -3.57 -16.49
CA HIS A 346 -3.39 -4.75 -17.08
C HIS A 346 -3.69 -6.06 -16.32
N ILE A 347 -4.22 -6.00 -15.09
CA ILE A 347 -4.64 -7.19 -14.33
C ILE A 347 -6.06 -7.59 -14.75
N GLY A 348 -6.98 -6.61 -14.82
CA GLY A 348 -8.35 -6.82 -15.28
C GLY A 348 -9.26 -7.58 -14.31
N LEU A 349 -10.55 -7.67 -14.66
CA LEU A 349 -11.60 -8.17 -13.76
C LEU A 349 -11.49 -9.65 -13.36
N GLU A 350 -10.73 -10.48 -14.07
CA GLU A 350 -10.66 -11.91 -13.77
C GLU A 350 -9.93 -12.19 -12.45
N ALA A 351 -8.84 -11.49 -12.16
CA ALA A 351 -8.15 -11.57 -10.87
C ALA A 351 -9.10 -11.22 -9.71
N PHE A 352 -9.83 -10.11 -9.84
CA PHE A 352 -10.78 -9.67 -8.83
C PHE A 352 -11.99 -10.60 -8.69
N ARG A 353 -12.40 -11.29 -9.76
CA ARG A 353 -13.40 -12.37 -9.69
C ARG A 353 -12.87 -13.54 -8.88
N LEU A 354 -11.63 -13.97 -9.10
CA LEU A 354 -11.00 -15.05 -8.36
C LEU A 354 -10.90 -14.69 -6.87
N ILE A 355 -10.33 -13.52 -6.54
CA ILE A 355 -10.23 -12.99 -5.17
C ILE A 355 -11.57 -12.98 -4.43
N MET A 356 -12.62 -12.46 -5.07
CA MET A 356 -13.96 -12.35 -4.46
C MET A 356 -14.66 -13.70 -4.29
N ASN A 357 -14.13 -14.79 -4.86
CA ASN A 357 -14.66 -16.16 -4.72
C ASN A 357 -13.66 -17.15 -4.09
N ASP A 358 -12.51 -16.67 -3.58
CA ASP A 358 -11.48 -17.51 -2.95
C ASP A 358 -11.66 -17.53 -1.42
N ASP A 359 -12.08 -18.65 -0.85
CA ASP A 359 -12.36 -18.76 0.59
C ASP A 359 -11.13 -18.56 1.49
N ARG A 360 -9.90 -18.67 0.95
CA ARG A 360 -8.65 -18.33 1.67
C ARG A 360 -8.57 -16.84 2.04
N LEU A 361 -9.36 -16.01 1.35
CA LEU A 361 -9.43 -14.55 1.50
C LEU A 361 -10.75 -14.11 2.18
N ASN A 362 -11.34 -14.96 3.00
CA ASN A 362 -12.48 -14.62 3.86
C ASN A 362 -12.01 -14.00 5.19
N GLU A 363 -12.89 -13.27 5.87
CA GLU A 363 -12.68 -12.75 7.23
C GLU A 363 -11.51 -11.76 7.42
N ILE A 364 -10.92 -11.27 6.32
CA ILE A 364 -9.87 -10.23 6.25
C ILE A 364 -10.36 -8.95 5.54
N PRO A 365 -9.76 -7.78 5.81
CA PRO A 365 -10.04 -6.54 5.10
C PRO A 365 -9.49 -6.57 3.67
N LEU A 366 -10.33 -6.20 2.71
CA LEU A 366 -10.02 -6.08 1.28
C LEU A 366 -10.19 -4.60 0.88
N ILE A 367 -9.08 -3.91 0.59
CA ILE A 367 -9.02 -2.44 0.56
C ILE A 367 -8.71 -1.93 -0.85
N LEU A 368 -9.58 -1.10 -1.44
CA LEU A 368 -9.25 -0.31 -2.63
C LEU A 368 -8.30 0.84 -2.28
N GLU A 369 -7.22 1.00 -3.04
CA GLU A 369 -6.37 2.21 -3.04
C GLU A 369 -6.21 2.74 -4.49
N THR A 370 -7.29 2.56 -5.26
CA THR A 370 -7.38 2.87 -6.68
C THR A 370 -7.37 4.39 -6.92
N PRO A 371 -6.87 4.87 -8.07
CA PRO A 371 -6.89 6.29 -8.38
C PRO A 371 -8.33 6.79 -8.53
N ILE A 372 -8.62 7.96 -7.98
CA ILE A 372 -9.96 8.56 -8.00
C ILE A 372 -10.02 9.73 -8.99
N GLY A 373 -11.16 9.87 -9.68
CA GLY A 373 -11.42 11.01 -10.56
C GLY A 373 -11.50 12.36 -9.80
N PRO A 374 -11.26 13.49 -10.48
CA PRO A 374 -11.26 14.82 -9.85
C PRO A 374 -12.66 15.30 -9.42
N ASP A 375 -13.74 14.62 -9.85
CA ASP A 375 -15.11 15.10 -9.73
C ASP A 375 -15.84 14.61 -8.47
N ASP A 376 -15.51 13.43 -7.91
CA ASP A 376 -16.11 12.89 -6.68
C ASP A 376 -15.28 11.72 -6.07
N GLU A 377 -14.63 11.95 -4.91
CA GLU A 377 -13.80 10.94 -4.22
C GLU A 377 -14.58 9.71 -3.73
N LEU A 378 -15.87 9.85 -3.41
CA LEU A 378 -16.67 8.79 -2.78
C LEU A 378 -17.41 7.96 -3.83
N SER A 379 -17.76 8.58 -4.95
CA SER A 379 -18.51 7.95 -6.05
C SER A 379 -17.76 6.80 -6.71
N ASP A 380 -16.45 6.90 -6.93
CA ASP A 380 -15.69 5.86 -7.64
C ASP A 380 -15.45 4.62 -6.77
N TYR A 381 -14.96 4.78 -5.54
CA TYR A 381 -14.86 3.65 -4.60
C TYR A 381 -16.22 2.97 -4.37
N HIS A 382 -17.33 3.72 -4.30
CA HIS A 382 -18.67 3.12 -4.21
C HIS A 382 -19.00 2.22 -5.41
N LYS A 383 -18.68 2.65 -6.65
CA LYS A 383 -18.89 1.84 -7.87
C LYS A 383 -18.00 0.59 -7.88
N GLU A 384 -16.76 0.69 -7.39
CA GLU A 384 -15.83 -0.43 -7.33
C GLU A 384 -16.21 -1.44 -6.23
N ILE A 385 -16.73 -0.98 -5.09
CA ILE A 385 -17.32 -1.83 -4.05
C ILE A 385 -18.58 -2.54 -4.58
N GLU A 386 -19.49 -1.84 -5.27
CA GLU A 386 -20.64 -2.46 -5.97
C GLU A 386 -20.19 -3.52 -6.98
N LEU A 387 -19.11 -3.24 -7.73
CA LEU A 387 -18.57 -4.12 -8.76
C LEU A 387 -18.01 -5.39 -8.15
N LEU A 388 -17.13 -5.28 -7.14
CA LEU A 388 -16.47 -6.39 -6.46
C LEU A 388 -17.48 -7.35 -5.81
N TYR A 389 -18.45 -6.84 -5.04
CA TYR A 389 -19.52 -7.69 -4.52
C TYR A 389 -20.38 -8.32 -5.63
N GLY A 390 -20.53 -7.65 -6.77
CA GLY A 390 -21.16 -8.19 -7.98
C GLY A 390 -20.38 -9.30 -8.69
N LEU A 391 -19.13 -9.60 -8.28
CA LEU A 391 -18.33 -10.73 -8.77
C LEU A 391 -18.54 -12.01 -7.96
N ILE A 392 -19.14 -11.95 -6.77
CA ILE A 392 -19.41 -13.13 -5.93
C ILE A 392 -20.41 -14.05 -6.66
N GLY A 393 -20.13 -15.36 -6.64
CA GLY A 393 -20.91 -16.40 -7.33
C GLY A 393 -20.69 -16.50 -8.84
N LYS A 394 -19.88 -15.62 -9.45
CA LYS A 394 -19.57 -15.66 -10.89
C LYS A 394 -18.58 -16.79 -11.18
N LYS A 395 -19.07 -17.91 -11.72
CA LYS A 395 -18.24 -19.08 -12.06
C LYS A 395 -17.44 -18.93 -13.36
N SER A 396 -17.98 -18.25 -14.38
CA SER A 396 -17.33 -18.09 -15.68
C SER A 396 -16.27 -16.99 -15.66
N PRO A 397 -15.12 -17.17 -16.36
CA PRO A 397 -14.10 -16.13 -16.49
C PRO A 397 -14.60 -14.83 -17.13
N ILE A 398 -14.18 -13.68 -16.59
CA ILE A 398 -14.57 -12.36 -17.10
C ILE A 398 -13.47 -11.84 -18.03
N THR A 399 -13.62 -12.16 -19.32
CA THR A 399 -12.79 -11.56 -20.38
C THR A 399 -13.14 -10.08 -20.58
N THR A 400 -12.23 -9.31 -21.18
CA THR A 400 -12.45 -7.89 -21.53
C THR A 400 -13.67 -7.65 -22.43
N ASN A 401 -14.12 -8.66 -23.19
CA ASN A 401 -15.36 -8.59 -23.97
C ASN A 401 -16.64 -8.63 -23.10
N CYS A 402 -16.60 -9.25 -21.92
CA CYS A 402 -17.74 -9.37 -21.00
C CYS A 402 -18.05 -8.06 -20.23
N VAL A 403 -17.12 -7.11 -20.18
CA VAL A 403 -17.32 -5.83 -19.48
C VAL A 403 -18.44 -5.00 -20.14
N LYS A 404 -18.52 -5.05 -21.48
CA LYS A 404 -19.53 -4.32 -22.27
C LYS A 404 -20.96 -4.86 -22.04
N THR A 405 -21.12 -6.17 -21.80
CA THR A 405 -22.45 -6.76 -21.55
C THR A 405 -22.97 -6.39 -20.16
N HIS A 406 -22.19 -6.56 -19.09
CA HIS A 406 -22.69 -6.25 -17.74
C HIS A 406 -23.06 -4.78 -17.53
N ILE A 407 -22.33 -3.81 -18.11
CA ILE A 407 -22.72 -2.40 -18.08
C ILE A 407 -24.01 -2.15 -18.87
N THR A 408 -24.20 -2.79 -20.03
CA THR A 408 -25.44 -2.63 -20.81
C THR A 408 -26.63 -3.39 -20.22
N GLU A 409 -26.42 -4.46 -19.47
CA GLU A 409 -27.44 -5.21 -18.73
C GLU A 409 -27.95 -4.46 -17.51
N LYS A 410 -27.06 -3.94 -16.63
CA LYS A 410 -27.45 -3.11 -15.47
C LYS A 410 -28.22 -1.85 -15.94
N ASN A 411 -27.87 -1.31 -17.11
CA ASN A 411 -28.60 -0.19 -17.75
C ASN A 411 -29.92 -0.62 -18.43
N LYS A 412 -30.01 -1.79 -19.07
CA LYS A 412 -31.29 -2.35 -19.56
C LYS A 412 -32.27 -2.60 -18.41
N ALA A 413 -31.80 -3.10 -17.27
CA ALA A 413 -32.61 -3.28 -16.06
C ALA A 413 -33.14 -1.93 -15.53
N LYS A 414 -32.27 -0.94 -15.29
CA LYS A 414 -32.68 0.43 -14.89
C LYS A 414 -33.60 1.13 -15.89
N ARG A 415 -33.53 0.80 -17.19
CA ARG A 415 -34.47 1.29 -18.22
C ARG A 415 -35.82 0.55 -18.20
N LYS A 416 -35.88 -0.75 -17.90
CA LYS A 416 -37.15 -1.48 -17.72
C LYS A 416 -37.91 -0.97 -16.50
N SER A 417 -37.25 -0.80 -15.35
CA SER A 417 -37.88 -0.31 -14.12
C SER A 417 -38.35 1.16 -14.18
N LYS A 418 -37.90 1.94 -15.18
CA LYS A 418 -38.37 3.29 -15.52
C LYS A 418 -39.43 3.32 -16.64
N LYS A 419 -39.91 2.15 -17.09
CA LYS A 419 -41.04 2.00 -18.03
C LYS A 419 -42.19 1.17 -17.45
N SER A 420 -42.11 0.82 -16.17
CA SER A 420 -43.14 0.11 -15.39
C SER A 420 -43.51 0.86 -14.11
N LYS A 421 -43.28 2.19 -14.14
CA LYS A 421 -43.88 3.27 -13.37
C LYS A 421 -44.19 4.38 -14.37
#